data_AF-A0A9D2NN57-F1
#
_entry.id   AF-A0A9D2NN57-F1
#
_cell.length_a   1.000
_cell.length_b   1.000
_cell.length_c   1.000
_cell.angle_alpha   90.00
_cell.angle_beta   90.00
_cell.angle_gamma   90.00
#
_symmetry.space_group_name_H-M   'P 1'
#
loop_
_entity.id
_entity.type
_entity.pdbx_description
1 polymer ?
#
loop_
_entity_poly.entity_id
_entity_poly.type
_entity_poly.pdbx_seq_one_letter_code
_entity_poly.pdbx_strand_id
1 'polypeptide(L)'
;MAAAGLALTAALSVIFPGSPGFAGILSGRAGNAGMASVSAAESGEKVILRIANWEEYIDEGGWDEEEAIDLDDRAGTTILGENSMVEDFEEWYLKTYGVDVDVEYSTFGTNEDLYNQLTLGNDFDLVCPSEYMFMKLIAEDRLQPLSEHFFDEGDENNYYIRGVSDYIRNIFDTNTINGEPWSKYAAGYMWGTTGIVYNPDVISKEEASHWKVLADPKYKGQVTIKDNVRDSYFAALGILNEDALLEPDFLRSSDRLEQIAEVMNRTDEETVEEAEAILKQMKENAYSFESDSGKADMVTGKVLANYQWSGDAVYTLDQAEIDDYYLAYAVPEECTNVWFDGWVMLKDGIDGDAAKQHAAEAFMNFMSRPDNVVRNMYYIGYTSVIAGGDSDIIYAYADWCYGAEDDAQDTIEYPVGFFFSGDNSDEDYIITAQADQADRQLFAQYPPQDVLERAVVMQYFDQDNNERINQMWVNVRCFDLASLTWQDWAKISAVVIVLAAAAVIYKKRDKIRIS
;
A
#
# COMPACT_ATOMS: atom_id res chain seq x y z
N MET A 1 -29.48 -51.47 33.02
CA MET A 1 -30.91 -51.68 32.74
C MET A 1 -31.69 -50.60 33.47
N ALA A 2 -32.26 -49.67 32.69
CA ALA A 2 -33.34 -48.71 32.98
C ALA A 2 -33.21 -47.73 34.18
N ALA A 3 -33.65 -46.48 34.14
CA ALA A 3 -34.02 -45.48 33.13
C ALA A 3 -34.59 -44.26 33.90
N ALA A 4 -34.62 -43.09 33.25
CA ALA A 4 -35.34 -41.84 33.58
C ALA A 4 -34.73 -41.00 34.72
N GLY A 5 -34.41 -39.70 34.57
CA GLY A 5 -34.80 -38.68 33.59
C GLY A 5 -36.01 -37.88 34.07
N LEU A 6 -35.79 -36.66 34.59
CA LEU A 6 -36.58 -35.45 34.28
C LEU A 6 -36.02 -34.20 35.01
N ALA A 7 -36.16 -33.07 34.33
CA ALA A 7 -35.72 -31.72 34.66
C ALA A 7 -36.49 -31.06 35.83
N LEU A 8 -35.95 -29.96 36.40
CA LEU A 8 -36.42 -28.56 36.19
C LEU A 8 -35.93 -27.58 37.29
N THR A 9 -35.51 -26.38 36.86
CA THR A 9 -35.66 -25.04 37.50
C THR A 9 -34.90 -24.59 38.77
N ALA A 10 -34.10 -23.53 38.53
CA ALA A 10 -34.20 -22.18 39.12
C ALA A 10 -33.47 -21.77 40.42
N ALA A 11 -32.70 -20.69 40.23
CA ALA A 11 -32.59 -19.45 41.04
C ALA A 11 -31.61 -19.35 42.23
N LEU A 12 -30.63 -18.44 42.02
CA LEU A 12 -30.07 -17.40 42.89
C LEU A 12 -30.11 -17.58 44.42
N SER A 13 -28.95 -17.42 45.07
CA SER A 13 -28.65 -16.32 46.03
C SER A 13 -27.40 -16.62 46.90
N VAL A 14 -26.36 -15.78 46.86
CA VAL A 14 -25.38 -15.53 47.96
C VAL A 14 -24.73 -14.15 47.66
N ILE A 15 -25.06 -13.02 48.31
CA ILE A 15 -24.73 -12.51 49.67
C ILE A 15 -23.24 -12.13 49.86
N PHE A 16 -22.95 -10.82 49.78
CA PHE A 16 -21.79 -10.06 50.34
C PHE A 16 -21.73 -10.18 51.89
N PRO A 17 -20.62 -9.86 52.65
CA PRO A 17 -19.85 -8.60 52.54
C PRO A 17 -18.36 -8.57 53.02
N GLY A 18 -17.68 -7.45 52.73
CA GLY A 18 -16.95 -6.67 53.75
C GLY A 18 -15.43 -6.84 53.89
N SER A 19 -14.68 -5.82 53.45
CA SER A 19 -13.28 -5.52 53.84
C SER A 19 -13.16 -5.15 55.35
N PRO A 20 -11.95 -5.19 55.93
CA PRO A 20 -11.21 -3.92 56.06
C PRO A 20 -9.69 -4.05 55.83
N GLY A 21 -9.08 -2.93 55.47
CA GLY A 21 -7.69 -2.81 55.05
C GLY A 21 -6.64 -2.94 56.16
N PHE A 22 -5.40 -3.07 55.72
CA PHE A 22 -4.20 -2.82 56.50
C PHE A 22 -3.18 -2.10 55.62
N ALA A 23 -2.83 -0.88 56.03
CA ALA A 23 -1.67 -0.17 55.55
C ALA A 23 -0.41 -0.78 56.21
N GLY A 24 0.61 -1.05 55.40
CA GLY A 24 1.90 -1.54 55.84
C GLY A 24 3.00 -1.08 54.89
N ILE A 25 3.72 -0.06 55.31
CA ILE A 25 4.91 0.49 54.66
C ILE A 25 6.00 -0.59 54.61
N LEU A 26 6.46 -0.94 53.40
CA LEU A 26 7.77 -1.56 53.19
C LEU A 26 8.43 -0.91 51.97
N SER A 27 9.43 -0.09 52.26
CA SER A 27 10.49 0.29 51.33
C SER A 27 11.15 -0.97 50.78
N GLY A 28 11.11 -1.17 49.47
CA GLY A 28 11.78 -2.28 48.81
C GLY A 28 11.98 -1.95 47.34
N ARG A 29 13.26 -1.75 46.96
CA ARG A 29 13.86 -1.87 45.62
C ARG A 29 12.94 -1.62 44.42
N ALA A 30 13.27 -0.56 43.68
CA ALA A 30 13.06 -0.53 42.22
C ALA A 30 13.53 -1.87 41.64
N GLY A 31 12.57 -2.70 41.24
CA GLY A 31 12.82 -3.88 40.45
C GLY A 31 12.77 -3.45 39.00
N ASN A 32 13.93 -3.48 38.32
CA ASN A 32 13.96 -3.69 36.89
C ASN A 32 13.16 -4.95 36.60
N ALA A 33 11.95 -4.78 36.09
CA ALA A 33 11.14 -5.87 35.59
C ALA A 33 11.65 -6.21 34.19
N GLY A 34 12.45 -7.28 34.11
CA GLY A 34 12.34 -8.25 33.04
C GLY A 34 12.78 -7.82 31.64
N MET A 35 14.00 -7.32 31.48
CA MET A 35 14.74 -7.60 30.25
C MET A 35 14.83 -9.12 30.12
N ALA A 36 14.18 -9.68 29.09
CA ALA A 36 14.79 -10.76 28.36
C ALA A 36 16.14 -10.20 27.91
N SER A 37 17.17 -10.50 28.69
CA SER A 37 18.55 -10.17 28.39
C SER A 37 18.81 -10.61 26.95
N VAL A 38 18.96 -9.64 26.06
CA VAL A 38 19.42 -9.84 24.70
C VAL A 38 20.73 -10.61 24.82
N SER A 39 20.71 -11.92 24.51
CA SER A 39 21.84 -12.82 24.74
C SER A 39 23.07 -12.41 23.92
N ALA A 40 22.89 -11.58 22.87
CA ALA A 40 23.97 -11.00 22.09
C ALA A 40 24.84 -10.00 22.88
N ALA A 41 24.27 -9.30 23.88
CA ALA A 41 25.06 -8.39 24.72
C ALA A 41 26.08 -9.14 25.61
N GLU A 42 25.84 -10.43 25.90
CA GLU A 42 26.79 -11.26 26.65
C GLU A 42 27.86 -11.91 25.75
N SER A 43 27.63 -12.06 24.44
CA SER A 43 28.58 -12.68 23.51
C SER A 43 29.50 -11.69 22.79
N GLY A 44 29.09 -10.41 22.66
CA GLY A 44 29.82 -9.43 21.85
C GLY A 44 29.77 -9.73 20.35
N GLU A 45 28.82 -10.56 19.91
CA GLU A 45 28.61 -10.92 18.52
C GLU A 45 27.70 -9.88 17.84
N LYS A 46 28.12 -9.39 16.68
CA LYS A 46 27.36 -8.46 15.83
C LYS A 46 26.12 -9.18 15.27
N VAL A 47 24.94 -8.58 15.39
CA VAL A 47 23.70 -9.10 14.78
C VAL A 47 23.71 -8.72 13.30
N ILE A 48 23.52 -9.66 12.39
CA ILE A 48 23.32 -9.34 10.96
C ILE A 48 21.82 -9.38 10.68
N LEU A 49 21.27 -8.27 10.21
CA LEU A 49 19.87 -8.09 9.85
C LEU A 49 19.74 -7.88 8.33
N ARG A 50 19.16 -8.86 7.64
CA ARG A 50 18.97 -8.83 6.18
C ARG A 50 17.60 -8.30 5.84
N ILE A 51 17.55 -7.15 5.19
CA ILE A 51 16.32 -6.45 4.86
C ILE A 51 16.12 -6.43 3.33
N ALA A 52 14.91 -6.71 2.87
CA ALA A 52 14.51 -6.46 1.48
C ALA A 52 13.30 -5.55 1.40
N ASN A 53 13.39 -4.50 0.58
CA ASN A 53 12.33 -3.52 0.38
C ASN A 53 12.23 -3.08 -1.10
N TRP A 54 11.27 -2.24 -1.42
CA TRP A 54 11.17 -1.57 -2.71
C TRP A 54 12.41 -0.70 -3.02
N GLU A 55 12.71 -0.55 -4.31
CA GLU A 55 13.72 0.42 -4.78
C GLU A 55 13.33 1.85 -4.38
N GLU A 56 14.30 2.65 -3.94
CA GLU A 56 14.12 4.08 -3.57
C GLU A 56 13.04 4.33 -2.49
N TYR A 57 12.80 3.36 -1.59
CA TYR A 57 11.69 3.43 -0.63
C TYR A 57 12.07 3.76 0.82
N ILE A 58 13.37 3.89 1.08
CA ILE A 58 13.93 4.39 2.34
C ILE A 58 14.94 5.47 2.02
N ASP A 59 14.96 6.54 2.81
CA ASP A 59 15.90 7.64 2.63
C ASP A 59 17.37 7.21 2.73
N GLU A 60 18.13 7.54 1.68
CA GLU A 60 19.55 7.23 1.55
C GLU A 60 20.45 8.31 2.17
N GLY A 61 19.87 9.42 2.65
CA GLY A 61 20.59 10.52 3.28
C GLY A 61 21.37 11.37 2.29
N GLY A 62 22.40 12.07 2.80
CA GLY A 62 23.21 12.99 2.00
C GLY A 62 22.53 14.34 1.72
N TRP A 63 21.50 14.69 2.50
CA TRP A 63 20.77 15.94 2.36
C TRP A 63 21.65 17.12 2.74
N ASP A 64 21.49 18.24 2.05
CA ASP A 64 22.08 19.51 2.45
C ASP A 64 21.18 20.32 3.40
N GLU A 65 21.70 21.42 3.95
CA GLU A 65 20.94 22.26 4.87
C GLU A 65 19.71 22.92 4.22
N GLU A 66 19.66 23.04 2.89
CA GLU A 66 18.51 23.61 2.16
C GLU A 66 17.38 22.59 2.00
N GLU A 67 17.69 21.30 2.10
CA GLU A 67 16.73 20.18 2.09
C GLU A 67 16.16 19.87 3.50
N ALA A 68 16.57 20.61 4.53
CA ALA A 68 16.05 20.44 5.88
C ALA A 68 14.55 20.80 5.98
N ILE A 69 13.78 19.95 6.63
CA ILE A 69 12.36 20.19 6.91
C ILE A 69 12.29 20.98 8.21
N ASP A 70 12.09 22.30 8.10
CA ASP A 70 11.94 23.20 9.23
C ASP A 70 10.49 23.23 9.72
N LEU A 71 10.26 22.57 10.86
CA LEU A 71 8.99 22.58 11.58
C LEU A 71 9.13 23.34 12.91
N ASP A 72 10.13 24.21 13.10
CA ASP A 72 10.37 24.87 14.39
C ASP A 72 9.16 25.70 14.85
N ASP A 73 8.49 26.39 13.93
CA ASP A 73 7.30 27.21 14.22
C ASP A 73 6.03 26.39 14.48
N ARG A 74 6.03 25.08 14.17
CA ARG A 74 4.85 24.19 14.29
C ARG A 74 5.02 23.12 15.37
N ALA A 75 6.18 22.47 15.41
CA ALA A 75 6.50 21.35 16.31
C ALA A 75 7.86 21.51 17.04
N GLY A 76 8.57 22.62 16.85
CA GLY A 76 9.83 22.90 17.56
C GLY A 76 10.97 21.96 17.18
N THR A 77 10.99 21.50 15.92
CA THR A 77 12.01 20.58 15.41
C THR A 77 12.39 20.91 13.98
N THR A 78 13.64 20.65 13.63
CA THR A 78 14.14 20.61 12.26
C THR A 78 14.58 19.18 11.96
N ILE A 79 14.22 18.65 10.79
CA ILE A 79 14.55 17.28 10.37
C ILE A 79 15.50 17.34 9.18
N LEU A 80 16.61 16.62 9.27
CA LEU A 80 17.64 16.56 8.23
C LEU A 80 18.17 15.12 8.09
N GLY A 81 18.30 14.64 6.85
CA GLY A 81 18.85 13.34 6.52
C GLY A 81 20.33 13.36 6.16
N GLU A 82 21.22 13.56 7.13
CA GLU A 82 22.67 13.60 6.87
C GLU A 82 23.25 12.23 6.46
N ASN A 83 23.05 11.19 7.30
CA ASN A 83 23.45 9.81 7.00
C ASN A 83 22.28 9.06 6.35
N SER A 84 22.48 7.85 5.83
CA SER A 84 21.33 7.03 5.42
C SER A 84 20.47 6.61 6.63
N MET A 85 19.19 6.33 6.41
CA MET A 85 18.30 5.83 7.46
C MET A 85 18.79 4.49 8.05
N VAL A 86 19.49 3.69 7.23
CA VAL A 86 20.12 2.44 7.65
C VAL A 86 21.28 2.69 8.62
N GLU A 87 22.19 3.60 8.28
CA GLU A 87 23.32 3.97 9.17
C GLU A 87 22.80 4.57 10.49
N ASP A 88 21.80 5.45 10.43
CA ASP A 88 21.20 6.03 11.64
C ASP A 88 20.51 4.97 12.51
N PHE A 89 19.90 3.94 11.90
CA PHE A 89 19.36 2.81 12.65
C PHE A 89 20.45 2.03 13.37
N GLU A 90 21.56 1.69 12.69
CA GLU A 90 22.67 0.94 13.29
C GLU A 90 23.25 1.69 14.50
N GLU A 91 23.47 3.00 14.35
CA GLU A 91 23.94 3.87 15.42
C GLU A 91 22.94 3.97 16.57
N TRP A 92 21.65 4.18 16.25
CA TRP A 92 20.57 4.25 17.22
C TRP A 92 20.44 2.94 18.00
N TYR A 93 20.51 1.79 17.33
CA TYR A 93 20.39 0.49 17.94
C TYR A 93 21.55 0.21 18.90
N LEU A 94 22.79 0.51 18.50
CA LEU A 94 23.95 0.41 19.37
C LEU A 94 23.85 1.32 20.60
N LYS A 95 23.42 2.57 20.41
CA LYS A 95 23.26 3.54 21.50
C LYS A 95 22.16 3.14 22.48
N THR A 96 21.05 2.59 21.97
CA THR A 96 19.85 2.29 22.75
C THR A 96 19.99 0.96 23.49
N TYR A 97 20.51 -0.07 22.82
CA TYR A 97 20.53 -1.45 23.34
C TYR A 97 21.94 -1.94 23.70
N GLY A 98 23.00 -1.24 23.31
CA GLY A 98 24.39 -1.65 23.55
C GLY A 98 24.84 -2.86 22.73
N VAL A 99 24.11 -3.16 21.64
CA VAL A 99 24.36 -4.29 20.74
C VAL A 99 24.65 -3.75 19.35
N ASP A 100 25.69 -4.27 18.70
CA ASP A 100 26.06 -3.90 17.34
C ASP A 100 25.19 -4.67 16.33
N VAL A 101 24.65 -3.97 15.34
CA VAL A 101 23.84 -4.54 14.24
C VAL A 101 24.43 -4.10 12.90
N ASP A 102 24.51 -5.04 11.95
CA ASP A 102 24.83 -4.82 10.54
C ASP A 102 23.56 -5.00 9.74
N VAL A 103 23.14 -4.00 9.00
CA VAL A 103 22.01 -4.10 8.10
C VAL A 103 22.51 -4.40 6.69
N GLU A 104 22.22 -5.61 6.22
CA GLU A 104 22.39 -5.97 4.81
C GLU A 104 21.10 -5.60 4.06
N TYR A 105 21.03 -4.37 3.57
CA TYR A 105 19.87 -3.86 2.83
C TYR A 105 19.92 -4.24 1.34
N SER A 106 18.80 -4.73 0.82
CA SER A 106 18.62 -5.13 -0.57
C SER A 106 17.27 -4.65 -1.10
N THR A 107 17.13 -4.59 -2.43
CA THR A 107 15.91 -4.09 -3.08
C THR A 107 15.28 -5.09 -4.04
N PHE A 108 13.98 -4.91 -4.30
CA PHE A 108 13.24 -5.61 -5.35
C PHE A 108 12.33 -4.63 -6.10
N GLY A 109 12.11 -4.89 -7.40
CA GLY A 109 11.25 -4.05 -8.25
C GLY A 109 9.79 -4.51 -8.32
N THR A 110 9.51 -5.78 -7.99
CA THR A 110 8.14 -6.33 -7.96
C THR A 110 7.97 -7.33 -6.82
N ASN A 111 6.75 -7.48 -6.32
CA ASN A 111 6.39 -8.51 -5.36
C ASN A 111 6.68 -9.93 -5.90
N GLU A 112 6.50 -10.16 -7.21
CA GLU A 112 6.83 -11.44 -7.86
C GLU A 112 8.34 -11.72 -7.85
N ASP A 113 9.19 -10.70 -8.03
CA ASP A 113 10.63 -10.83 -7.90
C ASP A 113 11.03 -11.18 -6.47
N LEU A 114 10.47 -10.49 -5.47
CA LEU A 114 10.66 -10.85 -4.06
C LEU A 114 10.27 -12.31 -3.82
N TYR A 115 9.06 -12.72 -4.21
CA TYR A 115 8.58 -14.08 -3.99
C TYR A 115 9.48 -15.14 -4.66
N ASN A 116 9.99 -14.85 -5.87
CA ASN A 116 10.95 -15.70 -6.55
C ASN A 116 12.27 -15.80 -5.79
N GLN A 117 12.81 -14.68 -5.28
CA GLN A 117 14.01 -14.66 -4.44
C GLN A 117 13.83 -15.52 -3.18
N LEU A 118 12.69 -15.37 -2.50
CA LEU A 118 12.32 -16.16 -1.33
C LEU A 118 12.19 -17.67 -1.64
N THR A 119 11.82 -18.02 -2.86
CA THR A 119 11.67 -19.43 -3.30
C THR A 119 13.00 -20.04 -3.70
N LEU A 120 13.92 -19.23 -4.23
CA LEU A 120 15.28 -19.66 -4.59
C LEU A 120 16.21 -19.84 -3.37
N GLY A 121 15.74 -19.49 -2.18
CA GLY A 121 16.46 -19.66 -0.92
C GLY A 121 17.38 -18.49 -0.57
N ASN A 122 17.04 -17.27 -1.00
CA ASN A 122 17.69 -16.08 -0.45
C ASN A 122 17.23 -15.88 1.00
N ASP A 123 18.20 -15.65 1.88
CA ASP A 123 17.98 -15.48 3.31
C ASP A 123 17.68 -13.99 3.60
N PHE A 124 16.40 -13.65 3.78
CA PHE A 124 15.99 -12.36 4.33
C PHE A 124 15.40 -12.55 5.72
N ASP A 125 15.63 -11.60 6.62
CA ASP A 125 15.09 -11.61 7.98
C ASP A 125 13.80 -10.79 8.04
N LEU A 126 13.79 -9.65 7.35
CA LEU A 126 12.72 -8.67 7.32
C LEU A 126 12.46 -8.22 5.88
N VAL A 127 11.19 -8.19 5.46
CA VAL A 127 10.81 -7.73 4.12
C VAL A 127 9.61 -6.79 4.19
N CYS A 128 9.49 -5.85 3.25
CA CYS A 128 8.34 -4.93 3.16
C CYS A 128 7.55 -5.08 1.83
N PRO A 129 6.79 -6.17 1.67
CA PRO A 129 5.94 -6.36 0.50
C PRO A 129 4.60 -5.62 0.62
N SER A 130 3.86 -5.57 -0.49
CA SER A 130 2.45 -5.12 -0.48
C SER A 130 1.52 -6.13 0.17
N GLU A 131 0.30 -5.70 0.48
CA GLU A 131 -0.62 -6.44 1.33
C GLU A 131 -0.99 -7.82 0.84
N TYR A 132 -1.27 -7.97 -0.46
CA TYR A 132 -1.56 -9.29 -0.99
C TYR A 132 -0.39 -10.27 -0.84
N MET A 133 0.85 -9.78 -0.88
CA MET A 133 2.03 -10.64 -0.80
C MET A 133 2.32 -11.03 0.64
N PHE A 134 2.19 -10.13 1.63
CA PHE A 134 2.23 -10.58 3.02
C PHE A 134 1.05 -11.51 3.36
N MET A 135 -0.16 -11.28 2.82
CA MET A 135 -1.30 -12.19 3.00
C MET A 135 -0.96 -13.60 2.51
N LYS A 136 -0.36 -13.69 1.31
CA LYS A 136 0.11 -14.95 0.75
C LYS A 136 1.15 -15.62 1.64
N LEU A 137 2.10 -14.87 2.19
CA LEU A 137 3.12 -15.42 3.10
C LEU A 137 2.54 -15.88 4.45
N ILE A 138 1.50 -15.21 4.98
CA ILE A 138 0.72 -15.69 6.14
C ILE A 138 0.04 -17.02 5.79
N ALA A 139 -0.62 -17.08 4.63
CA ALA A 139 -1.35 -18.28 4.19
C ALA A 139 -0.41 -19.49 4.01
N GLU A 140 0.83 -19.25 3.58
CA GLU A 140 1.89 -20.25 3.42
C GLU A 140 2.64 -20.58 4.73
N ASP A 141 2.24 -19.98 5.85
CA ASP A 141 2.88 -20.16 7.17
C ASP A 141 4.38 -19.80 7.18
N ARG A 142 4.79 -18.80 6.36
CA ARG A 142 6.18 -18.38 6.19
C ARG A 142 6.62 -17.21 7.07
N LEU A 143 5.69 -16.57 7.78
CA LEU A 143 5.98 -15.37 8.58
C LEU A 143 6.11 -15.66 10.07
N GLN A 144 7.10 -15.04 10.70
CA GLN A 144 7.30 -15.05 12.13
C GLN A 144 6.36 -14.01 12.77
N PRO A 145 5.52 -14.39 13.75
CA PRO A 145 4.70 -13.43 14.48
C PRO A 145 5.54 -12.37 15.18
N LEU A 146 5.03 -11.14 15.21
CA LEU A 146 5.54 -10.05 16.05
C LEU A 146 5.43 -10.45 17.53
N SER A 147 6.43 -10.07 18.32
CA SER A 147 6.50 -10.42 19.74
C SER A 147 5.46 -9.67 20.56
N GLU A 148 5.09 -10.21 21.73
CA GLU A 148 4.26 -9.48 22.70
C GLU A 148 4.92 -8.17 23.13
N HIS A 149 6.25 -8.12 23.15
CA HIS A 149 7.01 -6.91 23.48
C HIS A 149 6.82 -5.81 22.44
N PHE A 150 6.73 -6.14 21.15
CA PHE A 150 6.50 -5.15 20.09
C PHE A 150 5.19 -4.35 20.30
N PHE A 151 4.20 -4.96 20.95
CA PHE A 151 2.91 -4.34 21.26
C PHE A 151 2.84 -3.73 22.66
N ASP A 152 3.93 -3.66 23.41
CA ASP A 152 3.96 -3.03 24.73
C ASP A 152 4.02 -1.49 24.58
N GLU A 153 2.87 -0.83 24.71
CA GLU A 153 2.77 0.63 24.71
C GLU A 153 3.55 1.30 25.87
N GLY A 154 3.97 0.53 26.89
CA GLY A 154 4.79 1.01 28.00
C GLY A 154 6.28 1.19 27.67
N ASP A 155 6.78 0.60 26.58
CA ASP A 155 8.14 0.87 26.10
C ASP A 155 8.14 2.12 25.21
N GLU A 156 8.91 3.13 25.63
CA GLU A 156 9.05 4.39 24.91
C GLU A 156 9.65 4.20 23.50
N ASN A 157 10.37 3.10 23.25
CA ASN A 157 10.94 2.76 21.94
C ASN A 157 9.97 2.01 21.02
N ASN A 158 8.79 1.60 21.50
CA ASN A 158 7.77 0.98 20.67
C ASN A 158 6.94 2.04 19.91
N TYR A 159 7.61 2.80 19.05
CA TYR A 159 6.99 3.90 18.29
C TYR A 159 5.85 3.43 17.39
N TYR A 160 5.91 2.22 16.82
CA TYR A 160 4.88 1.73 15.90
C TYR A 160 3.51 1.62 16.58
N ILE A 161 3.40 0.83 17.66
CA ILE A 161 2.10 0.58 18.30
C ILE A 161 1.54 1.84 18.97
N ARG A 162 2.41 2.75 19.41
CA ARG A 162 2.02 4.04 19.98
C ARG A 162 1.62 5.06 18.93
N GLY A 163 2.10 4.93 17.69
CA GLY A 163 1.96 5.93 16.64
C GLY A 163 1.07 5.54 15.46
N VAL A 164 0.78 4.26 15.25
CA VAL A 164 -0.05 3.79 14.13
C VAL A 164 -1.47 4.33 14.22
N SER A 165 -1.97 4.88 13.11
CA SER A 165 -3.33 5.41 12.98
C SER A 165 -4.38 4.37 13.39
N ASP A 166 -5.39 4.78 14.14
CA ASP A 166 -6.49 3.89 14.58
C ASP A 166 -7.30 3.33 13.40
N TYR A 167 -7.50 4.14 12.35
CA TYR A 167 -8.13 3.70 11.11
C TYR A 167 -7.36 2.51 10.49
N ILE A 168 -6.04 2.66 10.37
CA ILE A 168 -5.17 1.64 9.77
C ILE A 168 -5.05 0.42 10.68
N ARG A 169 -4.88 0.63 11.99
CA ARG A 169 -4.83 -0.43 13.01
C ARG A 169 -6.08 -1.31 12.93
N ASN A 170 -7.27 -0.69 12.85
CA ASN A 170 -8.52 -1.42 12.71
C ASN A 170 -8.56 -2.28 11.44
N ILE A 171 -8.03 -1.82 10.31
CA ILE A 171 -7.93 -2.63 9.08
C ILE A 171 -7.04 -3.85 9.31
N PHE A 172 -5.87 -3.67 9.92
CA PHE A 172 -4.92 -4.77 10.18
C PHE A 172 -5.44 -5.79 11.22
N ASP A 173 -6.21 -5.32 12.21
CA ASP A 173 -6.79 -6.18 13.25
C ASP A 173 -8.02 -6.97 12.77
N THR A 174 -8.79 -6.41 11.84
CA THR A 174 -10.06 -7.00 11.38
C THR A 174 -9.88 -7.93 10.18
N ASN A 175 -8.90 -7.67 9.32
CA ASN A 175 -8.59 -8.56 8.21
C ASN A 175 -7.77 -9.76 8.68
N THR A 176 -8.19 -10.96 8.28
CA THR A 176 -7.60 -12.21 8.75
C THR A 176 -7.22 -13.14 7.61
N ILE A 177 -6.13 -13.88 7.76
CA ILE A 177 -5.75 -15.03 6.93
C ILE A 177 -5.73 -16.25 7.83
N ASN A 178 -6.42 -17.32 7.45
CA ASN A 178 -6.56 -18.55 8.25
C ASN A 178 -7.08 -18.30 9.69
N GLY A 179 -7.88 -17.24 9.88
CA GLY A 179 -8.45 -16.86 11.19
C GLY A 179 -7.49 -16.09 12.10
N GLU A 180 -6.31 -15.72 11.62
CA GLU A 180 -5.34 -14.89 12.34
C GLU A 180 -5.29 -13.47 11.74
N PRO A 181 -5.28 -12.41 12.55
CA PRO A 181 -5.26 -11.03 12.05
C PRO A 181 -3.92 -10.68 11.39
N TRP A 182 -3.94 -9.75 10.42
CA TRP A 182 -2.70 -9.27 9.78
C TRP A 182 -1.76 -8.63 10.79
N SER A 183 -2.28 -7.87 11.75
CA SER A 183 -1.50 -7.19 12.80
C SER A 183 -0.61 -8.14 13.61
N LYS A 184 -0.92 -9.45 13.67
CA LYS A 184 -0.05 -10.44 14.31
C LYS A 184 1.28 -10.65 13.59
N TYR A 185 1.32 -10.40 12.28
CA TYR A 185 2.48 -10.73 11.42
C TYR A 185 3.06 -9.51 10.70
N ALA A 186 2.25 -8.49 10.44
CA ALA A 186 2.61 -7.34 9.64
C ALA A 186 2.46 -6.04 10.43
N ALA A 187 3.52 -5.22 10.41
CA ALA A 187 3.47 -3.82 10.81
C ALA A 187 3.37 -2.97 9.54
N GLY A 188 2.31 -2.19 9.39
CA GLY A 188 2.14 -1.32 8.22
C GLY A 188 3.30 -0.33 8.07
N TYR A 189 3.58 0.09 6.85
CA TYR A 189 4.63 1.06 6.55
C TYR A 189 4.06 2.27 5.82
N MET A 190 3.55 2.03 4.61
CA MET A 190 2.92 3.02 3.75
C MET A 190 1.52 2.56 3.38
N TRP A 191 0.64 3.52 3.09
CA TRP A 191 -0.72 3.25 2.63
C TRP A 191 -1.18 4.30 1.64
N GLY A 192 -2.28 3.99 0.96
CA GLY A 192 -2.97 4.96 0.15
C GLY A 192 -4.14 4.37 -0.61
N THR A 193 -4.58 5.09 -1.64
CA THR A 193 -5.67 4.66 -2.52
C THR A 193 -5.20 4.55 -3.96
N THR A 194 -6.02 3.93 -4.80
CA THR A 194 -5.86 4.04 -6.25
C THR A 194 -6.88 4.99 -6.85
N GLY A 195 -6.53 5.58 -8.00
CA GLY A 195 -7.39 6.54 -8.65
C GLY A 195 -6.86 6.95 -10.00
N ILE A 196 -7.38 8.06 -10.51
CA ILE A 196 -7.08 8.58 -11.83
C ILE A 196 -6.41 9.94 -11.70
N VAL A 197 -5.15 10.04 -12.12
CA VAL A 197 -4.54 11.34 -12.45
C VAL A 197 -5.05 11.75 -13.82
N TYR A 198 -5.53 12.99 -13.98
CA TYR A 198 -6.10 13.47 -15.23
C TYR A 198 -5.77 14.94 -15.50
N ASN A 199 -5.89 15.33 -16.77
CA ASN A 199 -5.83 16.73 -17.19
C ASN A 199 -7.23 17.38 -17.07
N PRO A 200 -7.44 18.31 -16.12
CA PRO A 200 -8.75 18.94 -15.88
C PRO A 200 -9.19 19.92 -16.98
N ASP A 201 -8.29 20.38 -17.85
CA ASP A 201 -8.65 21.22 -19.01
C ASP A 201 -9.38 20.41 -20.12
N VAL A 202 -9.26 19.08 -20.08
CA VAL A 202 -9.77 18.19 -21.14
C VAL A 202 -10.79 17.18 -20.62
N ILE A 203 -10.55 16.62 -19.43
CA ILE A 203 -11.40 15.61 -18.80
C ILE A 203 -12.03 16.27 -17.57
N SER A 204 -13.36 16.23 -17.47
CA SER A 204 -14.03 16.77 -16.29
C SER A 204 -13.82 15.87 -15.06
N LYS A 205 -13.89 16.46 -13.85
CA LYS A 205 -13.86 15.69 -12.60
C LYS A 205 -14.90 14.56 -12.59
N GLU A 206 -16.12 14.83 -13.05
CA GLU A 206 -17.18 13.81 -13.15
C GLU A 206 -16.78 12.64 -14.06
N GLU A 207 -16.12 12.90 -15.20
CA GLU A 207 -15.64 11.82 -16.08
C GLU A 207 -14.46 11.05 -15.46
N ALA A 208 -13.54 11.73 -14.77
CA ALA A 208 -12.38 11.11 -14.13
C ALA A 208 -12.71 10.33 -12.85
N SER A 209 -13.81 10.67 -12.17
CA SER A 209 -14.32 9.98 -10.98
C SER A 209 -15.04 8.65 -11.29
N HIS A 210 -14.71 8.00 -12.42
CA HIS A 210 -15.22 6.67 -12.77
C HIS A 210 -14.17 5.86 -13.51
N TRP A 211 -14.02 4.58 -13.17
CA TRP A 211 -13.08 3.66 -13.84
C TRP A 211 -13.34 3.57 -15.35
N LYS A 212 -14.59 3.79 -15.79
CA LYS A 212 -14.99 3.76 -17.20
C LYS A 212 -14.20 4.72 -18.10
N VAL A 213 -13.57 5.76 -17.55
CA VAL A 213 -12.69 6.67 -18.29
C VAL A 213 -11.59 5.91 -19.04
N LEU A 214 -11.12 4.79 -18.49
CA LEU A 214 -10.09 3.93 -19.08
C LEU A 214 -10.58 3.18 -20.34
N ALA A 215 -11.89 2.98 -20.48
CA ALA A 215 -12.53 2.32 -21.62
C ALA A 215 -13.30 3.29 -22.53
N ASP A 216 -13.36 4.59 -22.20
CA ASP A 216 -14.13 5.56 -22.96
C ASP A 216 -13.47 5.85 -24.33
N PRO A 217 -14.15 5.55 -25.46
CA PRO A 217 -13.62 5.80 -26.80
C PRO A 217 -13.33 7.27 -27.11
N LYS A 218 -13.86 8.23 -26.31
CA LYS A 218 -13.51 9.65 -26.37
C LYS A 218 -12.00 9.87 -26.17
N TYR A 219 -11.37 9.06 -25.34
CA TYR A 219 -9.95 9.19 -24.95
C TYR A 219 -9.07 8.09 -25.55
N LYS A 220 -9.50 7.51 -26.68
CA LYS A 220 -8.79 6.42 -27.35
C LYS A 220 -7.35 6.81 -27.71
N GLY A 221 -6.40 6.04 -27.20
CA GLY A 221 -4.97 6.22 -27.36
C GLY A 221 -4.41 7.36 -26.51
N GLN A 222 -5.16 7.85 -25.52
CA GLN A 222 -4.80 8.97 -24.64
C GLN A 222 -4.97 8.64 -23.15
N VAL A 223 -5.17 7.37 -22.80
CA VAL A 223 -5.20 6.90 -21.41
C VAL A 223 -4.26 5.72 -21.23
N THR A 224 -3.75 5.50 -20.03
CA THR A 224 -2.92 4.32 -19.73
C THR A 224 -3.60 3.42 -18.71
N ILE A 225 -3.22 2.14 -18.74
CA ILE A 225 -3.69 1.12 -17.81
C ILE A 225 -2.49 0.44 -17.14
N LYS A 226 -2.64 0.01 -15.89
CA LYS A 226 -1.54 -0.60 -15.15
C LYS A 226 -1.10 -1.92 -15.77
N ASP A 227 0.20 -2.12 -15.96
CA ASP A 227 0.81 -3.41 -16.27
C ASP A 227 0.92 -4.29 -15.02
N ASN A 228 -0.20 -4.40 -14.31
CA ASN A 228 -0.38 -5.20 -13.11
C ASN A 228 -1.76 -5.85 -13.23
N VAL A 229 -1.80 -7.18 -13.13
CA VAL A 229 -3.04 -7.94 -13.29
C VAL A 229 -4.07 -7.60 -12.20
N ARG A 230 -3.63 -7.35 -10.96
CA ARG A 230 -4.52 -7.06 -9.83
C ARG A 230 -5.16 -5.68 -10.00
N ASP A 231 -4.36 -4.64 -10.23
CA ASP A 231 -4.86 -3.27 -10.43
C ASP A 231 -5.80 -3.17 -11.62
N SER A 232 -5.40 -3.73 -12.77
CA SER A 232 -6.23 -3.73 -13.97
C SER A 232 -7.53 -4.51 -13.75
N TYR A 233 -7.47 -5.67 -13.08
CA TYR A 233 -8.66 -6.47 -12.78
C TYR A 233 -9.61 -5.72 -11.84
N PHE A 234 -9.08 -5.00 -10.84
CA PHE A 234 -9.89 -4.17 -9.95
C PHE A 234 -10.66 -3.09 -10.72
N ALA A 235 -9.98 -2.33 -11.58
CA ALA A 235 -10.65 -1.33 -12.42
C ALA A 235 -11.72 -1.97 -13.32
N ALA A 236 -11.46 -3.15 -13.88
CA ALA A 236 -12.43 -3.87 -14.69
C ALA A 236 -13.66 -4.33 -13.89
N LEU A 237 -13.49 -4.77 -12.65
CA LEU A 237 -14.60 -5.08 -11.74
C LEU A 237 -15.40 -3.83 -11.36
N GLY A 238 -14.72 -2.69 -11.18
CA GLY A 238 -15.36 -1.40 -10.93
C GLY A 238 -16.28 -1.01 -12.09
N ILE A 239 -15.77 -1.10 -13.33
CA ILE A 239 -16.58 -0.87 -14.56
C ILE A 239 -17.73 -1.88 -14.67
N LEU A 240 -17.47 -3.17 -14.40
CA LEU A 240 -18.48 -4.23 -14.50
C LEU A 240 -19.67 -3.99 -13.57
N ASN A 241 -19.41 -3.49 -12.36
CA ASN A 241 -20.39 -3.38 -11.29
C ASN A 241 -20.83 -1.93 -11.01
N GLU A 242 -20.40 -0.93 -11.79
CA GLU A 242 -20.65 0.50 -11.58
C GLU A 242 -22.13 0.80 -11.28
N ASP A 243 -23.04 0.34 -12.16
CA ASP A 243 -24.48 0.58 -12.00
C ASP A 243 -25.05 0.01 -10.69
N ALA A 244 -24.54 -1.14 -10.23
CA ALA A 244 -24.98 -1.78 -9.00
C ALA A 244 -24.41 -1.07 -7.76
N LEU A 245 -23.14 -0.67 -7.82
CA LEU A 245 -22.42 0.01 -6.74
C LEU A 245 -22.87 1.47 -6.53
N LEU A 246 -23.47 2.08 -7.56
CA LEU A 246 -24.01 3.45 -7.50
C LEU A 246 -25.53 3.49 -7.31
N GLU A 247 -26.19 2.34 -7.14
CA GLU A 247 -27.64 2.29 -6.95
C GLU A 247 -28.04 2.98 -5.62
N PRO A 248 -29.06 3.86 -5.60
CA PRO A 248 -29.39 4.66 -4.43
C PRO A 248 -29.72 3.88 -3.14
N ASP A 249 -30.30 2.68 -3.22
CA ASP A 249 -30.54 1.84 -2.05
C ASP A 249 -29.25 1.14 -1.59
N PHE A 250 -28.37 0.74 -2.52
CA PHE A 250 -27.03 0.24 -2.20
C PHE A 250 -26.17 1.30 -1.46
N LEU A 251 -26.17 2.55 -1.94
CA LEU A 251 -25.44 3.66 -1.31
C LEU A 251 -25.89 3.94 0.14
N ARG A 252 -27.11 3.55 0.51
CA ARG A 252 -27.66 3.70 1.87
C ARG A 252 -27.54 2.44 2.73
N SER A 253 -26.96 1.36 2.20
CA SER A 253 -26.80 0.12 2.95
C SER A 253 -25.80 0.30 4.12
N SER A 254 -26.11 -0.30 5.26
CA SER A 254 -25.28 -0.20 6.47
C SER A 254 -24.02 -1.07 6.41
N ASP A 255 -24.06 -2.09 5.56
CA ASP A 255 -23.02 -3.08 5.29
C ASP A 255 -22.36 -2.83 3.91
N ARG A 256 -22.48 -1.61 3.37
CA ARG A 256 -21.99 -1.21 2.06
C ARG A 256 -20.55 -1.63 1.82
N LEU A 257 -19.65 -1.31 2.74
CA LEU A 257 -18.21 -1.58 2.58
C LEU A 257 -17.91 -3.08 2.50
N GLU A 258 -18.62 -3.91 3.27
CA GLU A 258 -18.50 -5.37 3.23
C GLU A 258 -19.01 -5.92 1.88
N GLN A 259 -20.14 -5.40 1.38
CA GLN A 259 -20.66 -5.79 0.07
C GLN A 259 -19.76 -5.35 -1.09
N ILE A 260 -19.17 -4.14 -1.02
CA ILE A 260 -18.16 -3.70 -2.00
C ILE A 260 -16.96 -4.67 -1.95
N ALA A 261 -16.48 -5.02 -0.75
CA ALA A 261 -15.36 -5.94 -0.60
C ALA A 261 -15.68 -7.34 -1.17
N GLU A 262 -16.90 -7.84 -1.00
CA GLU A 262 -17.34 -9.11 -1.62
C GLU A 262 -17.28 -9.01 -3.15
N VAL A 263 -17.89 -7.97 -3.73
CA VAL A 263 -17.95 -7.76 -5.20
C VAL A 263 -16.55 -7.61 -5.79
N MET A 264 -15.71 -6.78 -5.18
CA MET A 264 -14.37 -6.44 -5.70
C MET A 264 -13.33 -7.54 -5.48
N ASN A 265 -13.67 -8.60 -4.75
CA ASN A 265 -12.85 -9.79 -4.57
C ASN A 265 -13.42 -11.05 -5.25
N ARG A 266 -14.46 -10.91 -6.09
CA ARG A 266 -14.99 -12.03 -6.87
C ARG A 266 -13.97 -12.51 -7.90
N THR A 267 -13.79 -13.82 -7.95
CA THR A 267 -12.89 -14.50 -8.90
C THR A 267 -13.56 -15.71 -9.56
N ASP A 268 -14.88 -15.85 -9.44
CA ASP A 268 -15.64 -16.91 -10.09
C ASP A 268 -15.55 -16.84 -11.63
N GLU A 269 -15.77 -17.97 -12.30
CA GLU A 269 -15.56 -18.11 -13.74
C GLU A 269 -16.34 -17.08 -14.58
N GLU A 270 -17.60 -16.84 -14.24
CA GLU A 270 -18.46 -15.85 -14.92
C GLU A 270 -17.88 -14.44 -14.76
N THR A 271 -17.53 -14.05 -13.53
CA THR A 271 -16.96 -12.74 -13.25
C THR A 271 -15.62 -12.52 -13.99
N VAL A 272 -14.76 -13.54 -14.03
CA VAL A 272 -13.47 -13.43 -14.73
C VAL A 272 -13.65 -13.32 -16.24
N GLU A 273 -14.61 -14.04 -16.83
CA GLU A 273 -14.92 -13.93 -18.27
C GLU A 273 -15.45 -12.53 -18.64
N GLU A 274 -16.34 -11.96 -17.82
CA GLU A 274 -16.88 -10.61 -18.03
C GLU A 274 -15.81 -9.53 -17.86
N ALA A 275 -14.98 -9.63 -16.81
CA ALA A 275 -13.85 -8.74 -16.60
C ALA A 275 -12.81 -8.84 -17.74
N GLU A 276 -12.54 -10.03 -18.29
CA GLU A 276 -11.67 -10.20 -19.46
C GLU A 276 -12.17 -9.37 -20.65
N ALA A 277 -13.48 -9.37 -20.90
CA ALA A 277 -14.08 -8.60 -21.98
C ALA A 277 -13.90 -7.09 -21.80
N ILE A 278 -14.03 -6.59 -20.56
CA ILE A 278 -13.79 -5.18 -20.22
C ILE A 278 -12.30 -4.83 -20.36
N LEU A 279 -11.40 -5.67 -19.85
CA LEU A 279 -9.95 -5.48 -19.98
C LEU A 279 -9.49 -5.43 -21.44
N LYS A 280 -10.10 -6.22 -22.32
CA LYS A 280 -9.86 -6.13 -23.77
C LYS A 280 -10.32 -4.79 -24.34
N GLN A 281 -11.45 -4.25 -23.89
CA GLN A 281 -11.91 -2.91 -24.30
C GLN A 281 -10.95 -1.82 -23.78
N MET A 282 -10.56 -1.87 -22.52
CA MET A 282 -9.55 -0.97 -21.93
C MET A 282 -8.25 -1.03 -22.72
N LYS A 283 -7.75 -2.22 -23.05
CA LYS A 283 -6.55 -2.42 -23.89
C LYS A 283 -6.69 -1.79 -25.27
N GLU A 284 -7.84 -1.93 -25.94
CA GLU A 284 -8.08 -1.32 -27.25
C GLU A 284 -8.18 0.21 -27.19
N ASN A 285 -8.52 0.74 -26.01
CA ASN A 285 -8.62 2.16 -25.74
C ASN A 285 -7.28 2.77 -25.27
N ALA A 286 -6.44 1.99 -24.61
CA ALA A 286 -5.22 2.48 -23.98
C ALA A 286 -4.13 2.90 -25.00
N TYR A 287 -3.37 3.92 -24.62
CA TYR A 287 -2.10 4.28 -25.24
C TYR A 287 -1.06 3.18 -25.01
N SER A 288 -0.93 2.71 -23.77
CA SER A 288 -0.05 1.63 -23.36
C SER A 288 -0.50 1.01 -22.04
N PHE A 289 0.01 -0.20 -21.78
CA PHE A 289 0.15 -0.69 -20.41
C PHE A 289 1.42 -0.09 -19.81
N GLU A 290 1.38 0.32 -18.56
CA GLU A 290 2.51 0.97 -17.90
C GLU A 290 2.62 0.54 -16.43
N SER A 291 3.85 0.47 -15.91
CA SER A 291 4.09 0.27 -14.47
C SER A 291 4.49 1.59 -13.80
N ASP A 292 5.44 2.29 -14.42
CA ASP A 292 6.04 3.52 -13.87
C ASP A 292 6.05 4.68 -14.89
N SER A 293 6.10 4.38 -16.19
CA SER A 293 6.21 5.41 -17.24
C SER A 293 4.98 6.31 -17.38
N GLY A 294 3.84 5.93 -16.80
CA GLY A 294 2.61 6.73 -16.78
C GLY A 294 2.81 8.11 -16.18
N LYS A 295 3.66 8.23 -15.15
CA LYS A 295 4.00 9.51 -14.49
C LYS A 295 4.55 10.52 -15.49
N ALA A 296 5.61 10.14 -16.21
CA ALA A 296 6.23 11.00 -17.22
C ALA A 296 5.30 11.28 -18.42
N ASP A 297 4.50 10.29 -18.82
CA ASP A 297 3.55 10.47 -19.92
C ASP A 297 2.42 11.46 -19.54
N MET A 298 2.00 11.51 -18.27
CA MET A 298 1.08 12.52 -17.74
C MET A 298 1.75 13.91 -17.68
N VAL A 299 2.92 14.03 -17.04
CA VAL A 299 3.66 15.30 -16.91
C VAL A 299 3.91 15.96 -18.28
N THR A 300 4.25 15.16 -19.29
CA THR A 300 4.49 15.68 -20.66
C THR A 300 3.22 15.97 -21.46
N GLY A 301 2.02 15.68 -20.92
CA GLY A 301 0.74 15.86 -21.61
C GLY A 301 0.51 14.89 -22.78
N LYS A 302 1.28 13.79 -22.84
CA LYS A 302 1.19 12.78 -23.90
C LYS A 302 -0.06 11.91 -23.75
N VAL A 303 -0.49 11.69 -22.52
CA VAL A 303 -1.77 11.08 -22.16
C VAL A 303 -2.57 12.04 -21.26
N LEU A 304 -3.88 11.84 -21.20
CA LEU A 304 -4.85 12.73 -20.55
C LEU A 304 -5.38 12.16 -19.23
N ALA A 305 -5.31 10.85 -19.05
CA ALA A 305 -5.64 10.18 -17.79
C ALA A 305 -4.80 8.92 -17.59
N ASN A 306 -4.51 8.60 -16.33
CA ASN A 306 -3.65 7.51 -15.93
C ASN A 306 -4.16 6.92 -14.60
N TYR A 307 -4.39 5.61 -14.55
CA TYR A 307 -4.58 4.89 -13.28
C TYR A 307 -3.28 5.01 -12.47
N GLN A 308 -3.35 5.50 -11.24
CA GLN A 308 -2.17 5.59 -10.37
C GLN A 308 -2.45 5.21 -8.90
N TRP A 309 -1.42 4.71 -8.21
CA TRP A 309 -1.36 4.71 -6.74
C TRP A 309 -1.18 6.13 -6.23
N SER A 310 -1.78 6.48 -5.09
CA SER A 310 -1.82 7.86 -4.63
C SER A 310 -0.45 8.51 -4.40
N GLY A 311 0.56 7.78 -3.93
CA GLY A 311 1.92 8.34 -3.77
C GLY A 311 2.55 8.76 -5.10
N ASP A 312 2.45 7.92 -6.12
CA ASP A 312 2.89 8.27 -7.48
C ASP A 312 2.02 9.37 -8.12
N ALA A 313 0.73 9.46 -7.74
CA ALA A 313 -0.12 10.56 -8.16
C ALA A 313 0.40 11.89 -7.62
N VAL A 314 0.77 11.96 -6.33
CA VAL A 314 1.38 13.15 -5.72
C VAL A 314 2.62 13.58 -6.48
N TYR A 315 3.55 12.65 -6.74
CA TYR A 315 4.75 12.93 -7.54
C TYR A 315 4.39 13.50 -8.91
N THR A 316 3.42 12.88 -9.60
CA THR A 316 3.01 13.30 -10.94
C THR A 316 2.40 14.70 -10.95
N LEU A 317 1.58 15.04 -9.94
CA LEU A 317 0.95 16.35 -9.76
C LEU A 317 2.00 17.44 -9.52
N ASP A 318 2.97 17.15 -8.66
CA ASP A 318 4.06 18.06 -8.29
C ASP A 318 5.02 18.33 -9.46
N GLN A 319 5.48 17.26 -10.13
CA GLN A 319 6.40 17.41 -11.27
C GLN A 319 5.77 18.14 -12.45
N ALA A 320 4.47 17.97 -12.68
CA ALA A 320 3.75 18.70 -13.73
C ALA A 320 3.65 20.20 -13.43
N GLU A 321 3.51 20.56 -12.16
CA GLU A 321 3.36 21.94 -11.72
C GLU A 321 4.63 22.78 -11.92
N ILE A 322 5.82 22.15 -11.88
CA ILE A 322 7.11 22.82 -12.19
C ILE A 322 7.11 23.49 -13.57
N ASP A 323 6.39 22.89 -14.54
CA ASP A 323 6.26 23.40 -15.91
C ASP A 323 4.93 24.15 -16.15
N ASP A 324 4.29 24.68 -15.10
CA ASP A 324 2.98 25.35 -15.11
C ASP A 324 1.85 24.49 -15.72
N TYR A 325 1.95 23.16 -15.59
CA TYR A 325 0.96 22.20 -16.10
C TYR A 325 0.20 21.54 -14.95
N TYR A 326 -1.04 21.98 -14.75
CA TYR A 326 -1.85 21.57 -13.60
C TYR A 326 -2.68 20.33 -13.91
N LEU A 327 -2.34 19.22 -13.25
CA LEU A 327 -3.10 17.97 -13.24
C LEU A 327 -4.01 17.89 -12.01
N ALA A 328 -4.95 16.94 -11.98
CA ALA A 328 -5.79 16.66 -10.83
C ALA A 328 -5.89 15.15 -10.59
N TYR A 329 -6.30 14.75 -9.40
CA TYR A 329 -6.52 13.37 -8.98
C TYR A 329 -7.98 13.15 -8.58
N ALA A 330 -8.58 12.09 -9.10
CA ALA A 330 -9.94 11.69 -8.80
C ALA A 330 -9.97 10.23 -8.36
N VAL A 331 -10.73 9.94 -7.31
CA VAL A 331 -10.98 8.57 -6.85
C VAL A 331 -12.38 8.15 -7.31
N PRO A 332 -12.52 7.03 -8.04
CA PRO A 332 -13.81 6.62 -8.61
C PRO A 332 -14.96 6.45 -7.61
N GLU A 333 -16.15 6.96 -7.95
CA GLU A 333 -17.31 7.02 -7.05
C GLU A 333 -17.89 5.65 -6.70
N GLU A 334 -17.78 4.68 -7.61
CA GLU A 334 -18.29 3.33 -7.41
C GLU A 334 -17.50 2.57 -6.33
N CYS A 335 -16.17 2.65 -6.36
CA CYS A 335 -15.25 2.06 -5.38
C CYS A 335 -13.79 2.37 -5.73
N THR A 336 -12.90 2.22 -4.76
CA THR A 336 -11.45 2.22 -4.97
C THR A 336 -10.75 1.13 -4.15
N ASN A 337 -9.50 0.82 -4.50
CA ASN A 337 -8.65 0.01 -3.66
C ASN A 337 -7.94 0.89 -2.62
N VAL A 338 -7.90 0.41 -1.37
CA VAL A 338 -6.91 0.84 -0.36
C VAL A 338 -5.80 -0.21 -0.32
N TRP A 339 -4.56 0.25 -0.48
CA TRP A 339 -3.36 -0.59 -0.52
C TRP A 339 -2.45 -0.29 0.67
N PHE A 340 -1.61 -1.27 1.02
CA PHE A 340 -0.64 -1.16 2.09
C PHE A 340 0.65 -1.87 1.74
N ASP A 341 1.78 -1.25 2.06
CA ASP A 341 3.03 -1.98 2.23
C ASP A 341 3.28 -2.20 3.72
N GLY A 342 3.78 -3.38 4.08
CA GLY A 342 3.94 -3.76 5.49
C GLY A 342 5.19 -4.58 5.75
N TRP A 343 5.90 -4.23 6.81
CA TRP A 343 7.03 -4.98 7.34
C TRP A 343 6.60 -6.32 7.91
N VAL A 344 7.21 -7.41 7.42
CA VAL A 344 7.01 -8.77 7.91
C VAL A 344 8.33 -9.50 8.12
N MET A 345 8.40 -10.28 9.19
CA MET A 345 9.57 -11.11 9.49
C MET A 345 9.41 -12.50 8.88
N LEU A 346 10.45 -13.00 8.22
CA LEU A 346 10.43 -14.36 7.65
C LEU A 346 10.87 -15.38 8.69
N LYS A 347 10.11 -16.48 8.83
CA LYS A 347 10.46 -17.54 9.80
C LYS A 347 11.85 -18.12 9.56
N ASP A 348 12.19 -18.38 8.30
CA ASP A 348 13.48 -18.99 7.93
C ASP A 348 14.65 -18.01 8.16
N GLY A 349 14.40 -16.70 8.05
CA GLY A 349 15.39 -15.67 8.37
C GLY A 349 15.60 -15.52 9.88
N ILE A 350 14.51 -15.37 10.63
CA ILE A 350 14.59 -15.27 12.09
C ILE A 350 15.13 -16.55 12.73
N ASP A 351 14.69 -17.73 12.29
CA ASP A 351 15.12 -19.08 12.72
C ASP A 351 15.22 -19.24 14.26
N GLY A 352 14.28 -18.62 14.99
CA GLY A 352 14.26 -18.65 16.46
C GLY A 352 15.36 -17.84 17.15
N ASP A 353 16.13 -17.02 16.43
CA ASP A 353 17.10 -16.09 16.97
C ASP A 353 16.40 -14.85 17.56
N ALA A 354 16.34 -14.78 18.88
CA ALA A 354 15.72 -13.67 19.60
C ALA A 354 16.43 -12.33 19.40
N ALA A 355 17.75 -12.32 19.19
CA ALA A 355 18.48 -11.08 18.96
C ALA A 355 18.16 -10.50 17.58
N LYS A 356 18.03 -11.38 16.57
CA LYS A 356 17.61 -11.00 15.23
C LYS A 356 16.14 -10.57 15.16
N GLN A 357 15.25 -11.29 15.83
CA GLN A 357 13.84 -10.87 15.94
C GLN A 357 13.72 -9.48 16.56
N HIS A 358 14.43 -9.25 17.68
CA HIS A 358 14.44 -7.93 18.31
C HIS A 358 15.02 -6.85 17.40
N ALA A 359 16.10 -7.13 16.64
CA ALA A 359 16.65 -6.17 15.69
C ALA A 359 15.65 -5.81 14.57
N ALA A 360 14.92 -6.80 14.04
CA ALA A 360 13.89 -6.56 13.02
C ALA A 360 12.71 -5.73 13.58
N GLU A 361 12.21 -6.06 14.76
CA GLU A 361 11.15 -5.30 15.46
C GLU A 361 11.61 -3.89 15.83
N ALA A 362 12.87 -3.73 16.25
CA ALA A 362 13.46 -2.43 16.54
C ALA A 362 13.64 -1.59 15.27
N PHE A 363 13.93 -2.20 14.12
CA PHE A 363 13.97 -1.51 12.83
C PHE A 363 12.60 -0.95 12.46
N MET A 364 11.53 -1.76 12.58
CA MET A 364 10.15 -1.29 12.35
C MET A 364 9.79 -0.11 13.26
N ASN A 365 10.15 -0.20 14.53
CA ASN A 365 9.93 0.88 15.50
C ASN A 365 10.77 2.13 15.19
N PHE A 366 12.03 1.98 14.82
CA PHE A 366 12.88 3.10 14.43
C PHE A 366 12.31 3.83 13.22
N MET A 367 11.89 3.10 12.18
CA MET A 367 11.22 3.68 11.01
C MET A 367 9.90 4.40 11.38
N SER A 368 9.26 3.98 12.48
CA SER A 368 8.01 4.56 12.98
C SER A 368 8.21 5.75 13.93
N ARG A 369 9.45 6.14 14.22
CA ARG A 369 9.74 7.35 15.02
C ARG A 369 9.27 8.59 14.24
N PRO A 370 8.53 9.55 14.83
CA PRO A 370 7.86 10.62 14.08
C PRO A 370 8.75 11.45 13.14
N ASP A 371 9.97 11.77 13.55
CA ASP A 371 10.98 12.46 12.71
C ASP A 371 11.49 11.58 11.57
N ASN A 372 11.72 10.29 11.80
CA ASN A 372 12.08 9.33 10.76
C ASN A 372 10.93 9.11 9.77
N VAL A 373 9.68 9.10 10.25
CA VAL A 373 8.48 9.01 9.41
C VAL A 373 8.40 10.21 8.49
N VAL A 374 8.47 11.44 9.02
CA VAL A 374 8.44 12.67 8.22
C VAL A 374 9.58 12.71 7.21
N ARG A 375 10.81 12.42 7.66
CA ARG A 375 11.99 12.34 6.79
C ARG A 375 11.76 11.40 5.61
N ASN A 376 11.23 10.21 5.88
CA ASN A 376 11.03 9.22 4.83
C ASN A 376 9.87 9.57 3.90
N MET A 377 8.74 10.07 4.43
CA MET A 377 7.61 10.53 3.61
C MET A 377 8.03 11.67 2.68
N TYR A 378 8.87 12.60 3.15
CA TYR A 378 9.44 13.66 2.32
C TYR A 378 10.31 13.10 1.19
N TYR A 379 11.16 12.12 1.48
CA TYR A 379 12.02 11.49 0.48
C TYR A 379 11.24 10.76 -0.62
N ILE A 380 10.24 9.96 -0.24
CA ILE A 380 9.55 9.06 -1.19
C ILE A 380 8.23 9.61 -1.75
N GLY A 381 7.61 10.59 -1.09
CA GLY A 381 6.32 11.17 -1.49
C GLY A 381 5.07 10.32 -1.18
N TYR A 382 5.20 9.29 -0.33
CA TYR A 382 4.12 8.39 0.09
C TYR A 382 3.69 8.70 1.53
N THR A 383 2.49 8.26 1.88
CA THR A 383 1.89 8.50 3.20
C THR A 383 2.14 7.31 4.13
N SER A 384 2.75 7.57 5.28
CA SER A 384 2.96 6.55 6.30
C SER A 384 1.66 6.11 6.97
N VAL A 385 1.62 4.90 7.52
CA VAL A 385 0.54 4.44 8.41
C VAL A 385 0.58 5.07 9.80
N ILE A 386 1.69 5.72 10.15
CA ILE A 386 1.91 6.35 11.46
C ILE A 386 1.24 7.73 11.47
N ALA A 387 0.34 7.93 12.42
CA ALA A 387 -0.37 9.18 12.68
C ALA A 387 0.39 10.12 13.63
N GLY A 388 1.31 9.59 14.43
CA GLY A 388 2.18 10.37 15.32
C GLY A 388 1.94 10.06 16.80
N GLY A 389 0.77 9.52 17.14
CA GLY A 389 0.43 9.10 18.51
C GLY A 389 0.53 10.27 19.49
N ASP A 390 1.52 10.23 20.38
CA ASP A 390 1.80 11.31 21.34
C ASP A 390 2.64 12.46 20.75
N SER A 391 2.86 12.47 19.43
CA SER A 391 3.69 13.48 18.74
C SER A 391 2.92 14.20 17.64
N ASP A 392 2.92 15.53 17.71
CA ASP A 392 2.28 16.40 16.72
C ASP A 392 3.11 16.55 15.42
N ILE A 393 4.32 15.97 15.35
CA ILE A 393 5.28 16.18 14.25
C ILE A 393 4.68 15.77 12.89
N ILE A 394 3.95 14.65 12.84
CA ILE A 394 3.40 14.14 11.58
C ILE A 394 2.26 15.02 11.08
N TYR A 395 1.38 15.47 11.97
CA TYR A 395 0.33 16.42 11.62
C TYR A 395 0.93 17.78 11.22
N ALA A 396 1.91 18.28 11.97
CA ALA A 396 2.63 19.50 11.65
C ALA A 396 3.31 19.45 10.28
N TYR A 397 3.82 18.28 9.86
CA TYR A 397 4.36 18.08 8.52
C TYR A 397 3.27 18.09 7.45
N ALA A 398 2.12 17.43 7.67
CA ALA A 398 1.01 17.49 6.72
C ALA A 398 0.49 18.93 6.53
N ASP A 399 0.36 19.69 7.63
CA ASP A 399 -0.02 21.10 7.60
C ASP A 399 1.09 22.01 7.05
N TRP A 400 2.36 21.63 7.17
CA TRP A 400 3.48 22.31 6.49
C TRP A 400 3.43 22.10 4.98
N CYS A 401 3.08 20.90 4.50
CA CYS A 401 2.96 20.60 3.07
C CYS A 401 1.73 21.26 2.42
N TYR A 402 0.59 21.31 3.12
CA TYR A 402 -0.71 21.62 2.49
C TYR A 402 -1.47 22.79 3.13
N GLY A 403 -1.04 23.26 4.30
CA GLY A 403 -1.62 24.42 4.96
C GLY A 403 -1.43 25.66 4.11
N ALA A 404 -2.52 26.40 3.91
CA ALA A 404 -2.51 27.64 3.17
C ALA A 404 -1.77 28.74 3.96
N GLU A 405 -1.11 29.65 3.25
CA GLU A 405 -0.54 30.86 3.87
C GLU A 405 -1.63 31.74 4.49
N ASP A 406 -1.29 32.52 5.52
CA ASP A 406 -2.24 33.36 6.28
C ASP A 406 -3.06 34.34 5.42
N ASP A 407 -2.55 34.77 4.27
CA ASP A 407 -3.21 35.71 3.35
C ASP A 407 -3.83 35.04 2.10
N ALA A 408 -3.78 33.71 2.02
CA ALA A 408 -4.40 32.92 0.99
C ALA A 408 -5.88 33.27 0.83
N GLN A 409 -6.32 33.32 -0.42
CA GLN A 409 -7.73 33.51 -0.78
C GLN A 409 -8.24 32.21 -1.39
N ASP A 410 -9.53 31.93 -1.24
CA ASP A 410 -10.14 30.70 -1.77
C ASP A 410 -9.61 29.43 -1.08
N THR A 411 -9.72 29.40 0.25
CA THR A 411 -9.33 28.25 1.07
C THR A 411 -10.54 27.38 1.42
N ILE A 412 -10.23 26.14 1.80
CA ILE A 412 -11.18 25.14 2.31
C ILE A 412 -10.68 24.63 3.66
N GLU A 413 -11.63 24.22 4.50
CA GLU A 413 -11.33 23.41 5.68
C GLU A 413 -11.33 21.94 5.29
N TYR A 414 -10.22 21.25 5.53
CA TYR A 414 -10.01 19.86 5.15
C TYR A 414 -9.76 18.99 6.40
N PRO A 415 -10.80 18.31 6.92
CA PRO A 415 -10.65 17.44 8.08
C PRO A 415 -9.80 16.21 7.76
N VAL A 416 -8.81 15.93 8.61
CA VAL A 416 -7.94 14.74 8.55
C VAL A 416 -7.97 13.93 9.85
N GLY A 417 -8.84 14.29 10.79
CA GLY A 417 -8.94 13.65 12.11
C GLY A 417 -9.22 12.15 12.09
N PHE A 418 -9.84 11.61 11.03
CA PHE A 418 -10.01 10.16 10.88
C PHE A 418 -8.67 9.40 10.95
N PHE A 419 -7.60 10.01 10.42
CA PHE A 419 -6.27 9.42 10.37
C PHE A 419 -5.51 9.68 11.67
N PHE A 420 -5.54 10.92 12.16
CA PHE A 420 -4.70 11.37 13.27
C PHE A 420 -5.24 11.05 14.66
N SER A 421 -6.56 11.15 14.88
CA SER A 421 -7.21 10.90 16.18
C SER A 421 -8.27 9.81 16.16
N GLY A 422 -8.60 9.28 14.97
CA GLY A 422 -9.72 8.35 14.80
C GLY A 422 -11.09 9.02 14.81
N ASP A 423 -11.16 10.36 14.94
CA ASP A 423 -12.39 11.15 14.90
C ASP A 423 -12.27 12.25 13.84
N ASN A 424 -13.00 12.09 12.72
CA ASN A 424 -12.96 13.06 11.63
C ASN A 424 -13.62 14.41 11.96
N SER A 425 -14.27 14.52 13.12
CA SER A 425 -14.84 15.77 13.62
C SER A 425 -13.93 16.52 14.59
N ASP A 426 -12.74 15.98 14.86
CA ASP A 426 -11.75 16.60 15.73
C ASP A 426 -11.22 17.91 15.15
N GLU A 427 -11.50 19.01 15.84
CA GLU A 427 -11.14 20.37 15.40
C GLU A 427 -9.62 20.62 15.47
N ASP A 428 -8.87 19.80 16.22
CA ASP A 428 -7.41 19.89 16.29
C ASP A 428 -6.73 19.36 15.01
N TYR A 429 -7.44 18.59 14.19
CA TYR A 429 -6.94 17.94 12.97
C TYR A 429 -7.70 18.37 11.71
N ILE A 430 -7.72 19.67 11.46
CA ILE A 430 -8.26 20.31 10.26
C ILE A 430 -7.17 21.15 9.60
N ILE A 431 -6.83 20.82 8.35
CA ILE A 431 -5.91 21.62 7.54
C ILE A 431 -6.74 22.66 6.78
N THR A 432 -6.44 23.94 6.98
CA THR A 432 -6.95 25.00 6.10
C THR A 432 -6.07 25.02 4.85
N ALA A 433 -6.57 24.49 3.73
CA ALA A 433 -5.81 24.33 2.48
C ALA A 433 -6.33 25.25 1.36
N GLN A 434 -5.53 25.46 0.31
CA GLN A 434 -6.02 26.05 -0.94
C GLN A 434 -7.13 25.18 -1.55
N ALA A 435 -8.14 25.78 -2.21
CA ALA A 435 -9.29 25.03 -2.69
C ALA A 435 -8.97 23.93 -3.73
N ASP A 436 -7.88 24.08 -4.49
CA ASP A 436 -7.41 23.08 -5.44
C ASP A 436 -6.86 21.81 -4.77
N GLN A 437 -6.46 21.88 -3.49
CA GLN A 437 -6.05 20.70 -2.73
C GLN A 437 -7.19 19.68 -2.53
N ALA A 438 -8.45 20.06 -2.76
CA ALA A 438 -9.61 19.16 -2.78
C ALA A 438 -9.59 18.11 -3.91
N ASP A 439 -8.71 18.25 -4.89
CA ASP A 439 -8.48 17.25 -5.94
C ASP A 439 -7.01 17.16 -6.36
N ARG A 440 -6.08 17.52 -5.47
CA ARG A 440 -4.64 17.40 -5.70
C ARG A 440 -3.94 16.59 -4.59
N GLN A 441 -2.75 17.00 -4.17
CA GLN A 441 -1.85 16.20 -3.35
C GLN A 441 -2.44 15.85 -1.97
N LEU A 442 -3.07 16.81 -1.29
CA LEU A 442 -3.75 16.55 -0.01
C LEU A 442 -4.86 15.51 -0.14
N PHE A 443 -5.71 15.63 -1.17
CA PHE A 443 -6.78 14.67 -1.45
C PHE A 443 -6.24 13.27 -1.81
N ALA A 444 -5.10 13.19 -2.50
CA ALA A 444 -4.46 11.92 -2.82
C ALA A 444 -3.87 11.22 -1.58
N GLN A 445 -3.19 11.97 -0.71
CA GLN A 445 -2.51 11.41 0.48
C GLN A 445 -3.45 11.14 1.65
N TYR A 446 -4.36 12.07 1.92
CA TYR A 446 -5.33 12.00 3.02
C TYR A 446 -6.75 12.02 2.46
N PRO A 447 -7.18 10.95 1.78
CA PRO A 447 -8.50 10.92 1.15
C PRO A 447 -9.61 11.14 2.19
N PRO A 448 -10.68 11.87 1.83
CA PRO A 448 -11.74 12.20 2.77
C PRO A 448 -12.59 10.97 3.11
N GLN A 449 -13.35 11.07 4.21
CA GLN A 449 -14.09 9.94 4.77
C GLN A 449 -15.06 9.28 3.77
N ASP A 450 -15.68 10.04 2.87
CA ASP A 450 -16.57 9.50 1.84
C ASP A 450 -15.84 8.62 0.81
N VAL A 451 -14.56 8.87 0.56
CA VAL A 451 -13.71 7.96 -0.23
C VAL A 451 -13.43 6.68 0.55
N LEU A 452 -13.11 6.79 1.84
CA LEU A 452 -12.79 5.64 2.69
C LEU A 452 -13.98 4.70 2.88
N GLU A 453 -15.21 5.22 2.90
CA GLU A 453 -16.46 4.45 2.97
C GLU A 453 -16.71 3.55 1.74
N ARG A 454 -15.89 3.69 0.69
CA ARG A 454 -15.91 2.89 -0.54
C ARG A 454 -14.52 2.40 -0.96
N ALA A 455 -13.54 2.44 -0.07
CA ALA A 455 -12.18 1.96 -0.30
C ALA A 455 -11.99 0.57 0.32
N VAL A 456 -11.70 -0.44 -0.51
CA VAL A 456 -11.62 -1.84 -0.06
C VAL A 456 -10.27 -2.46 -0.35
N VAL A 457 -9.83 -3.38 0.51
CA VAL A 457 -8.60 -4.13 0.27
C VAL A 457 -8.86 -5.28 -0.71
N MET A 458 -7.95 -5.44 -1.67
CA MET A 458 -7.91 -6.63 -2.51
C MET A 458 -7.27 -7.81 -1.79
N GLN A 459 -8.01 -8.90 -1.63
CA GLN A 459 -7.52 -10.14 -1.07
C GLN A 459 -6.54 -10.83 -2.02
N TYR A 460 -5.56 -11.55 -1.47
CA TYR A 460 -4.66 -12.35 -2.29
C TYR A 460 -5.45 -13.43 -3.05
N PHE A 461 -5.00 -13.77 -4.26
CA PHE A 461 -5.58 -14.89 -4.99
C PHE A 461 -4.96 -16.20 -4.48
N ASP A 462 -5.79 -17.11 -3.99
CA ASP A 462 -5.36 -18.49 -3.73
C ASP A 462 -4.90 -19.18 -5.03
N GLN A 463 -4.35 -20.39 -4.91
CA GLN A 463 -3.73 -21.06 -6.04
C GLN A 463 -4.68 -21.24 -7.24
N ASP A 464 -5.91 -21.71 -7.00
CA ASP A 464 -6.89 -21.99 -8.06
C ASP A 464 -7.36 -20.69 -8.74
N ASN A 465 -7.61 -19.65 -7.94
CA ASN A 465 -8.00 -18.34 -8.45
C ASN A 465 -6.85 -17.66 -9.22
N ASN A 466 -5.61 -17.81 -8.74
CA ASN A 466 -4.44 -17.23 -9.39
C ASN A 466 -4.20 -17.84 -10.78
N GLU A 467 -4.40 -19.14 -10.97
CA GLU A 467 -4.32 -19.77 -12.29
C GLU A 467 -5.34 -19.19 -13.28
N ARG A 468 -6.60 -19.02 -12.83
CA ARG A 468 -7.68 -18.45 -13.66
C ARG A 468 -7.39 -16.99 -14.05
N ILE A 469 -7.01 -16.17 -13.07
CA ILE A 469 -6.70 -14.75 -13.28
C ILE A 469 -5.47 -14.60 -14.19
N ASN A 470 -4.42 -15.40 -14.00
CA ASN A 470 -3.25 -15.36 -14.87
C ASN A 470 -3.58 -15.78 -16.30
N GLN A 471 -4.42 -16.80 -16.50
CA GLN A 471 -4.85 -17.19 -17.83
C GLN A 471 -5.65 -16.08 -18.53
N MET A 472 -6.55 -15.42 -17.79
CA MET A 472 -7.29 -14.25 -18.28
C MET A 472 -6.32 -13.11 -18.65
N TRP A 473 -5.33 -12.80 -17.81
CA TRP A 473 -4.33 -11.78 -18.12
C TRP A 473 -3.52 -12.13 -19.37
N VAL A 474 -3.13 -13.39 -19.54
CA VAL A 474 -2.49 -13.88 -20.78
C VAL A 474 -3.40 -13.64 -21.99
N ASN A 475 -4.71 -13.90 -21.88
CA ASN A 475 -5.66 -13.66 -22.97
C ASN A 475 -5.82 -12.18 -23.31
N VAL A 476 -5.76 -11.29 -22.30
CA VAL A 476 -5.78 -9.84 -22.48
C VAL A 476 -4.49 -9.36 -23.14
N ARG A 477 -3.34 -9.82 -22.66
CA ARG A 477 -2.00 -9.34 -23.10
C ARG A 477 -1.63 -9.88 -24.47
N CYS A 478 -1.76 -11.19 -24.67
CA CYS A 478 -1.45 -11.84 -25.93
C CYS A 478 -2.55 -11.58 -26.96
N PHE A 479 -2.16 -11.54 -28.23
CA PHE A 479 -3.12 -11.53 -29.32
C PHE A 479 -3.74 -12.94 -29.42
N ASP A 480 -5.04 -13.06 -29.17
CA ASP A 480 -5.73 -14.34 -29.28
C ASP A 480 -5.78 -14.79 -30.74
N LEU A 481 -4.96 -15.78 -31.10
CA LEU A 481 -4.93 -16.37 -32.45
C LEU A 481 -6.24 -17.11 -32.80
N ALA A 482 -7.05 -17.50 -31.81
CA ALA A 482 -8.34 -18.12 -32.02
C ALA A 482 -9.43 -17.09 -32.41
N SER A 483 -9.23 -15.81 -32.08
CA SER A 483 -10.10 -14.70 -32.51
C SER A 483 -9.98 -14.37 -34.01
N LEU A 484 -8.93 -14.87 -34.68
CA LEU A 484 -8.73 -14.68 -36.11
C LEU A 484 -9.76 -15.46 -36.91
N THR A 485 -10.57 -14.74 -37.69
CA THR A 485 -11.50 -15.37 -38.62
C THR A 485 -10.74 -16.14 -39.71
N TRP A 486 -11.42 -17.06 -40.41
CA TRP A 486 -10.81 -17.74 -41.56
C TRP A 486 -10.33 -16.75 -42.64
N GLN A 487 -10.94 -15.55 -42.72
CA GLN A 487 -10.54 -14.50 -43.65
C GLN A 487 -9.22 -13.85 -43.24
N ASP A 488 -8.97 -13.71 -41.94
CA ASP A 488 -7.72 -13.14 -41.44
C ASP A 488 -6.58 -14.13 -41.59
N TRP A 489 -6.83 -15.42 -41.33
CA TRP A 489 -5.91 -16.50 -41.68
C TRP A 489 -5.59 -16.56 -43.19
N ALA A 490 -6.57 -16.32 -44.05
CA ALA A 490 -6.35 -16.25 -45.50
C ALA A 490 -5.47 -15.05 -45.89
N LYS A 491 -5.68 -13.88 -45.28
CA LYS A 491 -4.84 -12.68 -45.49
C LYS A 491 -3.40 -12.92 -45.03
N ILE A 492 -3.22 -13.45 -43.82
CA ILE A 492 -1.90 -13.78 -43.24
C ILE A 492 -1.17 -14.77 -44.16
N SER A 493 -1.85 -15.83 -44.58
CA SER A 493 -1.28 -16.83 -45.51
C SER A 493 -0.87 -16.21 -46.84
N ALA A 494 -1.68 -15.30 -47.41
CA ALA A 494 -1.34 -14.59 -48.63
C ALA A 494 -0.08 -13.72 -48.47
N VAL A 495 0.05 -13.00 -47.36
CA VAL A 495 1.24 -12.19 -47.04
C VAL A 495 2.49 -13.07 -46.92
N VAL A 496 2.40 -14.20 -46.21
CA VAL A 496 3.52 -15.15 -46.06
C VAL A 496 3.94 -15.73 -47.41
N ILE A 497 2.99 -16.09 -48.29
CA ILE A 497 3.29 -16.58 -49.63
C ILE A 497 3.99 -15.51 -50.47
N VAL A 498 3.54 -14.25 -50.41
CA VAL A 498 4.16 -13.13 -51.13
C VAL A 498 5.59 -12.89 -50.63
N LEU A 499 5.80 -12.89 -49.31
CA LEU A 499 7.14 -12.74 -48.73
C LEU A 499 8.07 -13.90 -49.09
N ALA A 500 7.57 -15.14 -49.06
CA ALA A 500 8.33 -16.31 -49.48
C ALA A 500 8.69 -16.26 -50.98
N ALA A 501 7.74 -15.86 -51.83
CA ALA A 501 7.99 -15.67 -53.26
C ALA A 501 9.01 -14.56 -53.51
N ALA A 502 8.91 -13.43 -52.80
CA ALA A 502 9.87 -12.33 -52.87
C ALA A 502 11.28 -12.78 -52.43
N ALA A 503 11.39 -13.53 -51.34
CA ALA A 503 12.66 -14.12 -50.89
C ALA A 503 13.26 -15.09 -51.91
N VAL A 504 12.45 -15.93 -52.55
CA VAL A 504 12.90 -16.84 -53.62
C VAL A 504 13.38 -16.06 -54.85
N ILE A 505 12.65 -15.02 -55.26
CA ILE A 505 13.03 -14.14 -56.37
C ILE A 505 14.33 -13.41 -56.05
N TYR A 506 14.47 -12.87 -54.84
CA TYR A 506 15.69 -12.21 -54.37
C TYR A 506 16.89 -13.16 -54.41
N LYS A 507 16.74 -14.37 -53.87
CA LYS A 507 17.79 -15.40 -53.85
C LYS A 507 18.16 -15.91 -55.25
N LYS A 508 17.20 -15.93 -56.19
CA LYS A 508 17.47 -16.24 -57.61
C LYS A 508 18.14 -15.07 -58.34
N ARG A 509 17.80 -13.83 -57.99
CA ARG A 509 18.42 -12.62 -58.55
C ARG A 509 19.89 -12.52 -58.18
N ASP A 510 20.27 -12.91 -56.95
CA ASP A 510 21.68 -12.98 -56.55
C ASP A 510 22.46 -14.09 -57.28
N LYS A 511 21.82 -15.23 -57.59
CA LYS A 511 22.44 -16.27 -58.44
C LYS A 511 22.66 -15.84 -59.89
N ILE A 512 21.84 -14.94 -60.42
CA ILE A 512 21.95 -14.43 -61.81
C ILE A 512 22.97 -13.29 -61.93
N ARG A 513 23.34 -12.61 -60.82
CA ARG A 513 24.39 -11.58 -60.81
C ARG A 513 25.82 -12.14 -60.69
N ILE A 514 25.99 -13.43 -60.41
CA ILE A 514 27.29 -14.10 -60.22
C ILE A 514 27.61 -15.05 -61.41
N SER A 515 26.71 -15.17 -62.40
CA SER A 515 26.97 -15.81 -63.70
C SER A 515 27.13 -14.74 -64.78
#